data_AF-A0A430UN48-F1
#
_entry.id   AF-A0A430UN48-F1
#
_cell.length_a   1.000
_cell.length_b   1.000
_cell.length_c   1.000
_cell.angle_alpha   90.00
_cell.angle_beta   90.00
_cell.angle_gamma   90.00
#
_symmetry.space_group_name_H-M   'P 1'
#
loop_
_entity.id
_entity.type
_entity.pdbx_description
1 polymer ?
#
loop_
_entity_poly.entity_id
_entity_poly.type
_entity_poly.pdbx_seq_one_letter_code
_entity_poly.pdbx_strand_id
1 'polypeptide(L)'
;MTKAERIKSAIQETRERRANLRPAVFELKLQNLSRKKEELLSRAFLEAKWLYNWLVSDLGRLNLPANKVDAVEVKVGDGFEERRLVLLGSQIKQEIADRLKDNLRALKKLKERGYRVGPLKPKRFVHSIPLKQYGVTYSLDFARNRARIQKLGDFRVLGLHQIPRGVEIA
;
A
#
# COMPACT_ATOMS: atom_id res chain seq x y z
N MET A 1 -17.01 12.74 30.44
CA MET A 1 -16.52 11.76 29.46
C MET A 1 -15.03 11.88 29.28
N THR A 2 -14.28 10.87 29.71
CA THR A 2 -12.82 10.80 29.55
C THR A 2 -12.43 10.45 28.11
N LYS A 3 -11.16 10.70 27.73
CA LYS A 3 -10.64 10.34 26.39
C LYS A 3 -10.81 8.84 26.10
N ALA A 4 -10.64 8.00 27.11
CA ALA A 4 -10.80 6.54 26.99
C ALA A 4 -12.26 6.13 26.73
N GLU A 5 -13.23 6.75 27.41
CA GLU A 5 -14.66 6.52 27.18
C GLU A 5 -15.10 6.93 25.78
N ARG A 6 -14.60 8.08 25.28
CA ARG A 6 -14.87 8.52 23.89
C ARG A 6 -14.33 7.53 22.86
N ILE A 7 -13.12 7.01 23.07
CA ILE A 7 -12.54 5.99 22.18
C ILE A 7 -13.38 4.71 22.23
N LYS A 8 -13.81 4.29 23.42
CA LYS A 8 -14.64 3.09 23.58
C LYS A 8 -16.00 3.23 22.87
N SER A 9 -16.68 4.36 23.02
CA SER A 9 -17.94 4.66 22.32
C SER A 9 -17.75 4.65 20.80
N ALA A 10 -16.74 5.37 20.30
CA ALA A 10 -16.46 5.44 18.87
C ALA A 10 -16.12 4.08 18.25
N ILE A 11 -15.40 3.22 18.97
CA ILE A 11 -15.11 1.84 18.53
C ILE A 11 -16.41 1.02 18.46
N GLN A 12 -17.26 1.13 19.48
CA GLN A 12 -18.54 0.41 19.53
C GLN A 12 -19.47 0.84 18.38
N GLU A 13 -19.66 2.15 18.20
CA GLU A 13 -20.44 2.71 17.09
C GLU A 13 -19.90 2.27 15.73
N THR A 14 -18.57 2.25 15.56
CA THR A 14 -17.94 1.78 14.32
C THR A 14 -18.18 0.29 14.07
N ARG A 15 -18.19 -0.54 15.13
CA ARG A 15 -18.47 -1.98 15.02
C ARG A 15 -19.91 -2.24 14.64
N GLU A 16 -20.86 -1.58 15.31
CA GLU A 16 -22.29 -1.70 15.03
C GLU A 16 -22.60 -1.25 13.60
N ARG A 17 -22.02 -0.12 13.18
CA ARG A 17 -22.16 0.37 11.80
C ARG A 17 -21.61 -0.63 10.79
N ARG A 18 -20.42 -1.18 11.03
CA ARG A 18 -19.77 -2.14 10.10
C ARG A 18 -20.41 -3.52 10.07
N ALA A 19 -21.15 -3.92 11.10
CA ALA A 19 -21.78 -5.25 11.17
C ALA A 19 -22.73 -5.52 10.00
N ASN A 20 -23.40 -4.46 9.51
CA ASN A 20 -24.35 -4.54 8.40
C ASN A 20 -23.76 -4.11 7.04
N LEU A 21 -22.50 -3.64 7.01
CA LEU A 21 -21.85 -3.25 5.76
C LEU A 21 -21.35 -4.50 5.02
N ARG A 22 -21.64 -4.55 3.72
CA ARG A 22 -21.12 -5.61 2.83
C ARG A 22 -19.92 -5.08 2.06
N PRO A 23 -18.75 -5.73 2.15
CA PRO A 23 -17.59 -5.33 1.36
C PRO A 23 -17.87 -5.59 -0.12
N ALA A 24 -17.64 -4.58 -0.94
CA ALA A 24 -17.69 -4.68 -2.40
C ALA A 24 -16.36 -4.15 -2.97
N VAL A 25 -15.85 -4.83 -3.99
CA VAL A 25 -14.61 -4.44 -4.68
C VAL A 25 -14.98 -4.00 -6.08
N PHE A 26 -14.50 -2.82 -6.47
CA PHE A 26 -14.70 -2.26 -7.79
C PHE A 26 -13.35 -2.05 -8.46
N GLU A 27 -13.25 -2.45 -9.72
CA GLU A 27 -12.07 -2.19 -10.53
C GLU A 27 -12.25 -0.88 -11.30
N LEU A 28 -11.27 0.00 -11.19
CA LEU A 28 -11.21 1.28 -11.89
C LEU A 28 -10.05 1.28 -12.87
N LYS A 29 -10.29 1.77 -14.09
CA LYS A 29 -9.26 1.80 -15.14
C LYS A 29 -8.71 3.20 -15.31
N LEU A 30 -7.38 3.36 -15.20
CA LEU A 30 -6.71 4.61 -15.53
C LEU A 30 -6.87 4.92 -17.04
N GLN A 31 -7.14 6.18 -17.37
CA GLN A 31 -7.37 6.63 -18.74
C GLN A 31 -6.52 7.86 -19.07
N ASN A 32 -6.14 8.01 -20.35
CA ASN A 32 -5.45 9.18 -20.90
C ASN A 32 -4.19 9.55 -20.10
N LEU A 33 -3.31 8.58 -19.91
CA LEU A 33 -2.02 8.78 -19.25
C LEU A 33 -1.08 9.51 -20.22
N SER A 34 -0.60 10.67 -19.82
CA SER A 34 0.56 11.30 -20.47
C SER A 34 1.82 10.50 -20.17
N ARG A 35 2.79 10.48 -21.08
CA ARG A 35 4.11 9.84 -20.87
C ARG A 35 4.74 10.17 -19.50
N LYS A 36 4.71 11.43 -19.09
CA LYS A 36 5.22 11.86 -17.77
C LYS A 36 4.55 11.14 -16.59
N LYS A 37 3.24 10.88 -16.68
CA LYS A 37 2.48 10.17 -15.63
C LYS A 37 2.78 8.68 -15.64
N GLU A 38 2.99 8.09 -16.80
CA GLU A 38 3.43 6.70 -16.91
C GLU A 38 4.80 6.53 -16.28
N GLU A 39 5.76 7.42 -16.60
CA GLU A 39 7.10 7.41 -16.01
C GLU A 39 7.05 7.57 -14.47
N LEU A 40 6.18 8.46 -13.95
CA LEU A 40 5.95 8.61 -12.51
C LEU A 40 5.39 7.33 -11.87
N LEU A 41 4.39 6.70 -12.50
CA LEU A 41 3.84 5.42 -12.03
C LEU A 41 4.92 4.34 -12.04
N SER A 42 5.60 4.14 -13.16
CA SER A 42 6.69 3.18 -13.29
C SER A 42 7.78 3.39 -12.23
N ARG A 43 8.15 4.65 -11.97
CA ARG A 43 9.11 4.99 -10.91
C ARG A 43 8.59 4.63 -9.52
N ALA A 44 7.32 4.88 -9.22
CA ALA A 44 6.73 4.53 -7.92
C ALA A 44 6.73 3.01 -7.69
N PHE A 45 6.38 2.21 -8.70
CA PHE A 45 6.46 0.75 -8.63
C PHE A 45 7.91 0.26 -8.49
N LEU A 46 8.85 0.94 -9.16
CA LEU A 46 10.27 0.64 -9.05
C LEU A 46 10.81 0.92 -7.64
N GLU A 47 10.46 2.05 -7.04
CA GLU A 47 10.79 2.39 -5.65
C GLU A 47 10.17 1.42 -4.65
N ALA A 48 8.91 1.03 -4.85
CA ALA A 48 8.23 0.03 -4.02
C ALA A 48 8.96 -1.33 -4.07
N LYS A 49 9.43 -1.73 -5.27
CA LYS A 49 10.26 -2.92 -5.43
C LYS A 49 11.58 -2.81 -4.67
N TRP A 50 12.28 -1.68 -4.79
CA TRP A 50 13.56 -1.48 -4.09
C TRP A 50 13.39 -1.59 -2.59
N LEU A 51 12.40 -0.89 -2.03
CA LEU A 51 12.09 -0.97 -0.60
C LEU A 51 11.76 -2.40 -0.17
N TYR A 52 10.90 -3.10 -0.92
CA TYR A 52 10.56 -4.49 -0.62
C TYR A 52 11.80 -5.40 -0.63
N ASN A 53 12.61 -5.34 -1.68
CA ASN A 53 13.80 -6.19 -1.81
C ASN A 53 14.84 -5.87 -0.74
N TRP A 54 15.01 -4.60 -0.41
CA TRP A 54 15.89 -4.15 0.67
C TRP A 54 15.44 -4.71 2.03
N LEU A 55 14.13 -4.67 2.33
CA LEU A 55 13.58 -5.28 3.55
C LEU A 55 13.66 -6.82 3.55
N VAL A 56 13.49 -7.48 2.40
CA VAL A 56 13.58 -8.95 2.29
C VAL A 56 15.01 -9.45 2.42
N SER A 57 15.99 -8.69 1.93
CA SER A 57 17.40 -9.08 1.99
C SER A 57 17.96 -9.15 3.42
N ASP A 58 17.36 -8.40 4.35
CA ASP A 58 17.68 -8.45 5.77
C ASP A 58 16.40 -8.15 6.58
N LEU A 59 15.82 -9.22 7.12
CA LEU A 59 14.57 -9.14 7.88
C LEU A 59 14.71 -8.35 9.19
N GLY A 60 15.93 -8.13 9.69
CA GLY A 60 16.17 -7.26 10.86
C GLY A 60 15.69 -5.82 10.61
N ARG A 61 15.70 -5.38 9.34
CA ARG A 61 15.22 -4.06 8.92
C ARG A 61 13.72 -3.86 9.12
N LEU A 62 12.94 -4.92 9.30
CA LEU A 62 11.51 -4.82 9.61
C LEU A 62 11.24 -4.18 10.98
N ASN A 63 12.26 -4.12 11.86
CA ASN A 63 12.18 -3.40 13.13
C ASN A 63 12.42 -1.90 12.98
N LEU A 64 12.94 -1.45 11.84
CA LEU A 64 13.14 -0.04 11.56
C LEU A 64 11.82 0.65 11.16
N PRO A 65 11.67 1.95 11.46
CA PRO A 65 10.52 2.73 11.01
C PRO A 65 10.59 2.95 9.50
N ALA A 66 9.91 2.10 8.73
CA ALA A 66 9.92 2.14 7.26
C ALA A 66 9.48 3.51 6.67
N ASN A 67 8.65 4.27 7.37
CA ASN A 67 8.26 5.62 6.98
C ASN A 67 9.43 6.63 6.91
N LYS A 68 10.52 6.37 7.63
CA LYS A 68 11.71 7.23 7.70
C LYS A 68 12.83 6.78 6.77
N VAL A 69 12.62 5.72 5.99
CA VAL A 69 13.62 5.22 5.04
C VAL A 69 13.56 6.07 3.78
N ASP A 70 14.58 6.91 3.57
CA ASP A 70 14.63 7.83 2.42
C ASP A 70 15.48 7.32 1.26
N ALA A 71 16.41 6.40 1.54
CA ALA A 71 17.22 5.72 0.54
C ALA A 71 17.43 4.25 0.93
N VAL A 72 17.72 3.42 -0.08
CA VAL A 72 17.99 2.00 0.09
C VAL A 72 19.12 1.57 -0.82
N GLU A 73 19.93 0.61 -0.37
CA GLU A 73 20.91 -0.05 -1.24
C GLU A 73 20.21 -1.07 -2.15
N VAL A 74 20.47 -0.97 -3.44
CA VAL A 74 19.90 -1.83 -4.48
C VAL A 74 21.03 -2.55 -5.19
N LYS A 75 20.94 -3.87 -5.29
CA LYS A 75 21.89 -4.67 -6.06
C LYS A 75 21.76 -4.37 -7.56
N VAL A 76 22.86 -4.00 -8.20
CA VAL A 76 22.98 -3.71 -9.64
C VAL A 76 24.20 -4.44 -10.17
N GLY A 77 23.97 -5.50 -10.94
CA GLY A 77 25.03 -6.42 -11.35
C GLY A 77 25.74 -7.01 -10.13
N ASP A 78 27.06 -6.81 -10.07
CA ASP A 78 27.92 -7.28 -8.98
C ASP A 78 28.05 -6.28 -7.82
N GLY A 79 27.54 -5.06 -7.98
CA GLY A 79 27.62 -3.99 -6.99
C GLY A 79 26.29 -3.65 -6.31
N PHE A 80 26.37 -2.70 -5.38
CA PHE A 80 25.22 -2.06 -4.75
C PHE A 80 25.26 -0.55 -5.01
N GLU A 81 24.10 0.01 -5.28
CA GLU A 81 23.92 1.45 -5.48
C GLU A 81 22.89 1.97 -4.47
N GLU A 82 23.16 3.12 -3.86
CA GLU A 82 22.16 3.82 -3.06
C GLU A 82 21.10 4.45 -3.99
N ARG A 83 19.82 4.16 -3.72
CA ARG A 83 18.69 4.73 -4.47
C ARG A 83 17.68 5.39 -3.55
N ARG A 84 17.35 6.64 -3.84
CA ARG A 84 16.37 7.44 -3.08
C ARG A 84 14.92 7.05 -3.39
N LEU A 85 14.09 7.06 -2.35
CA LEU A 85 12.65 6.80 -2.36
C LEU A 85 11.87 8.12 -2.29
N VAL A 86 11.64 8.72 -3.46
CA VAL A 86 11.06 10.06 -3.59
C VAL A 86 9.53 10.01 -3.65
N LEU A 87 8.98 9.07 -4.41
CA LEU A 87 7.56 9.00 -4.75
C LEU A 87 6.74 8.21 -3.73
N LEU A 88 7.35 7.36 -2.92
CA LEU A 88 6.63 6.65 -1.86
C LEU A 88 6.30 7.59 -0.69
N GLY A 89 5.01 7.67 -0.34
CA GLY A 89 4.56 8.32 0.89
C GLY A 89 4.88 7.48 2.14
N SER A 90 4.97 8.13 3.30
CA SER A 90 5.31 7.47 4.56
C SER A 90 4.38 6.30 4.94
N GLN A 91 3.06 6.47 4.73
CA GLN A 91 2.08 5.41 4.99
C GLN A 91 2.24 4.23 4.03
N ILE A 92 2.57 4.49 2.76
CA ILE A 92 2.82 3.45 1.76
C ILE A 92 4.08 2.65 2.13
N LYS A 93 5.17 3.33 2.55
CA LYS A 93 6.40 2.67 3.00
C LYS A 93 6.14 1.74 4.19
N GLN A 94 5.37 2.20 5.18
CA GLN A 94 4.95 1.38 6.32
C GLN A 94 4.13 0.16 5.89
N GLU A 95 3.15 0.36 5.03
CA GLU A 95 2.26 -0.72 4.60
C GLU A 95 2.98 -1.79 3.76
N ILE A 96 4.02 -1.42 3.00
CA ILE A 96 4.90 -2.38 2.34
C ILE A 96 5.62 -3.26 3.37
N ALA A 97 6.12 -2.67 4.46
CA ALA A 97 6.78 -3.41 5.53
C ALA A 97 5.80 -4.28 6.34
N ASP A 98 4.60 -3.77 6.62
CA ASP A 98 3.56 -4.50 7.35
C ASP A 98 3.08 -5.71 6.54
N ARG A 99 2.83 -5.54 5.22
CA ARG A 99 2.52 -6.66 4.31
C ARG A 99 3.62 -7.72 4.32
N LEU A 100 4.89 -7.32 4.41
CA LEU A 100 6.01 -8.26 4.51
C LEU A 100 5.98 -9.03 5.84
N LYS A 101 5.71 -8.37 6.97
CA LYS A 101 5.53 -9.00 8.29
C LYS A 101 4.37 -10.01 8.27
N ASP A 102 3.25 -9.65 7.67
CA ASP A 102 2.09 -10.52 7.58
C ASP A 102 2.34 -11.76 6.70
N ASN A 103 3.07 -11.60 5.60
CA ASN A 103 3.53 -12.74 4.80
C ASN A 103 4.41 -13.70 5.62
N LEU A 104 5.34 -13.18 6.42
CA LEU A 104 6.18 -14.00 7.30
C LEU A 104 5.36 -14.75 8.36
N ARG A 105 4.37 -14.09 8.96
CA ARG A 105 3.43 -14.72 9.91
C ARG A 105 2.62 -15.83 9.24
N ALA A 106 2.14 -15.59 8.02
CA ALA A 106 1.40 -16.58 7.24
C ALA A 106 2.27 -17.81 6.93
N LEU A 107 3.52 -17.60 6.51
CA LEU A 107 4.47 -18.70 6.27
C LEU A 107 4.76 -19.50 7.54
N LYS A 108 4.93 -18.83 8.69
CA LYS A 108 5.10 -19.50 9.99
C LYS A 108 3.92 -20.41 10.31
N LYS A 109 2.69 -19.90 10.19
CA LYS A 109 1.46 -20.68 10.42
C LYS A 109 1.33 -21.87 9.47
N LEU A 110 1.72 -21.71 8.20
CA LEU A 110 1.74 -22.81 7.24
C LEU A 110 2.76 -23.89 7.64
N LYS A 111 3.95 -23.49 8.11
CA LYS A 111 4.96 -24.41 8.63
C LYS A 111 4.45 -25.20 9.83
N GLU A 112 3.80 -24.54 10.78
CA GLU A 112 3.21 -25.15 11.97
C GLU A 112 2.12 -26.18 11.62
N ARG A 113 1.40 -25.96 10.51
CA ARG A 113 0.41 -26.91 9.97
C ARG A 113 1.02 -28.06 9.15
N GLY A 114 2.35 -28.18 9.10
CA GLY A 114 3.04 -29.25 8.41
C GLY A 114 3.31 -29.01 6.91
N TYR A 115 3.00 -27.82 6.37
CA TYR A 115 3.32 -27.49 4.99
C TYR A 115 4.81 -27.15 4.81
N ARG A 116 5.39 -27.58 3.68
CA ARG A 116 6.75 -27.16 3.28
C ARG A 116 6.72 -25.71 2.83
N VAL A 117 7.41 -24.83 3.56
CA VAL A 117 7.51 -23.40 3.23
C VAL A 117 8.96 -23.00 2.95
N GLY A 118 9.16 -22.17 1.93
CA GLY A 118 10.45 -21.54 1.62
C GLY A 118 10.57 -20.12 2.17
N PRO A 119 11.78 -19.52 2.16
CA PRO A 119 11.96 -18.13 2.53
C PRO A 119 11.32 -17.19 1.50
N LEU A 120 11.01 -15.96 1.94
CA LEU A 120 10.63 -14.89 1.02
C LEU A 120 11.83 -14.49 0.17
N LYS A 121 11.59 -14.31 -1.13
CA LYS A 121 12.63 -14.00 -2.11
C LYS A 121 12.47 -12.57 -2.65
N PRO A 122 13.57 -11.92 -3.06
CA PRO A 122 13.49 -10.67 -3.82
C PRO A 122 12.62 -10.82 -5.07
N LYS A 123 11.94 -9.73 -5.44
CA LYS A 123 11.04 -9.66 -6.60
C LYS A 123 11.67 -8.89 -7.76
N ARG A 124 11.34 -9.31 -8.99
CA ARG A 124 11.70 -8.61 -10.24
C ARG A 124 10.85 -7.36 -10.47
N PHE A 125 9.57 -7.42 -10.12
CA PHE A 125 8.60 -6.33 -10.12
C PHE A 125 7.62 -6.50 -8.96
N VAL A 126 6.93 -5.42 -8.60
CA VAL A 126 5.76 -5.47 -7.71
C VAL A 126 4.50 -5.22 -8.53
N HIS A 127 3.42 -5.94 -8.23
CA HIS A 127 2.15 -5.82 -8.95
C HIS A 127 1.18 -4.81 -8.34
N SER A 128 1.40 -4.44 -7.08
CA SER A 128 0.53 -3.52 -6.38
C SER A 128 1.32 -2.67 -5.39
N ILE A 129 0.89 -1.42 -5.29
CA ILE A 129 1.30 -0.49 -4.24
C ILE A 129 0.11 -0.36 -3.30
N PRO A 130 0.27 -0.59 -1.99
CA PRO A 130 -0.82 -0.43 -1.06
C PRO A 130 -1.19 1.05 -0.88
N LEU A 131 -2.49 1.35 -0.96
CA LEU A 131 -3.07 2.65 -0.64
C LEU A 131 -3.97 2.44 0.57
N LYS A 132 -3.51 2.86 1.75
CA LYS A 132 -4.08 2.43 3.04
C LYS A 132 -5.30 3.20 3.48
N GLN A 133 -5.35 4.50 3.16
CA GLN A 133 -6.32 5.41 3.77
C GLN A 133 -6.92 6.33 2.71
N TYR A 134 -8.24 6.24 2.55
CA TYR A 134 -9.04 7.18 1.79
C TYR A 134 -8.94 8.60 2.36
N GLY A 135 -8.83 9.60 1.48
CA GLY A 135 -8.58 11.00 1.81
C GLY A 135 -7.11 11.35 2.09
N VAL A 136 -6.25 10.36 2.34
CA VAL A 136 -4.82 10.58 2.65
C VAL A 136 -3.91 10.01 1.57
N THR A 137 -3.87 8.68 1.43
CA THR A 137 -3.06 8.02 0.38
C THR A 137 -3.71 8.10 -1.00
N TYR A 138 -5.05 8.20 -1.04
CA TYR A 138 -5.80 8.34 -2.27
C TYR A 138 -7.16 8.99 -2.01
N SER A 139 -7.77 9.58 -3.04
CA SER A 139 -9.14 10.09 -2.97
C SER A 139 -9.83 10.01 -4.33
N LEU A 140 -11.16 9.94 -4.36
CA LEU A 140 -11.94 9.85 -5.59
C LEU A 140 -12.76 11.14 -5.78
N ASP A 141 -12.64 11.71 -6.98
CA ASP A 141 -13.44 12.83 -7.46
C ASP A 141 -14.45 12.29 -8.48
N PHE A 142 -15.67 12.04 -7.99
CA PHE A 142 -16.77 11.53 -8.79
C PHE A 142 -17.27 12.54 -9.83
N ALA A 143 -17.15 13.85 -9.56
CA ALA A 143 -17.63 14.88 -10.48
C ALA A 143 -16.74 14.99 -11.72
N ARG A 144 -15.43 14.84 -11.54
CA ARG A 144 -14.45 14.95 -12.63
C ARG A 144 -13.98 13.61 -13.18
N ASN A 145 -14.49 12.50 -12.63
CA ASN A 145 -14.02 11.14 -12.90
C ASN A 145 -12.51 10.97 -12.70
N ARG A 146 -11.99 11.38 -11.54
CA ARG A 146 -10.56 11.34 -11.23
C ARG A 146 -10.27 10.61 -9.92
N ALA A 147 -9.10 10.00 -9.85
CA ALA A 147 -8.52 9.47 -8.64
C ALA A 147 -7.22 10.21 -8.34
N ARG A 148 -7.12 10.79 -7.15
CA ARG A 148 -5.88 11.34 -6.62
C ARG A 148 -5.11 10.22 -5.96
N ILE A 149 -3.81 10.12 -6.24
CA ILE A 149 -2.89 9.27 -5.49
C ILE A 149 -1.79 10.15 -4.90
N GLN A 150 -1.51 9.96 -3.61
CA GLN A 150 -0.50 10.73 -2.89
C GLN A 150 0.83 10.73 -3.64
N LYS A 151 1.47 11.91 -3.75
CA LYS A 151 2.73 12.17 -4.51
C LYS A 151 2.71 11.91 -6.02
N LEU A 152 1.71 11.20 -6.54
CA LEU A 152 1.57 10.90 -7.97
C LEU A 152 0.57 11.82 -8.69
N GLY A 153 -0.30 12.49 -7.93
CA GLY A 153 -1.27 13.45 -8.44
C GLY A 153 -2.57 12.80 -8.91
N ASP A 154 -3.29 13.52 -9.76
CA ASP A 154 -4.64 13.15 -10.17
C ASP A 154 -4.68 12.44 -11.52
N PHE A 155 -5.31 11.29 -11.57
CA PHE A 155 -5.50 10.46 -12.76
C PHE A 155 -6.96 10.46 -13.20
N ARG A 156 -7.22 10.50 -14.51
CA ARG A 156 -8.57 10.23 -15.02
C ARG A 156 -8.82 8.73 -14.89
N VAL A 157 -10.00 8.36 -14.41
CA VAL A 157 -10.39 6.95 -14.21
C VAL A 157 -11.75 6.68 -14.84
N LEU A 158 -11.91 5.46 -15.34
CA LEU A 158 -13.18 4.91 -15.78
C LEU A 158 -13.71 3.95 -14.73
N GLY A 159 -15.04 3.85 -14.63
CA GLY A 159 -15.71 2.90 -13.75
C GLY A 159 -16.17 3.47 -12.41
N LEU A 160 -16.00 4.77 -12.14
CA LEU A 160 -16.47 5.38 -10.88
C LEU A 160 -17.99 5.33 -10.70
N HIS A 161 -18.74 5.31 -11.80
CA HIS A 161 -20.20 5.15 -11.78
C HIS A 161 -20.67 3.80 -11.20
N GLN A 162 -19.78 2.80 -11.11
CA GLN A 162 -20.09 1.50 -10.50
C GLN A 162 -20.23 1.60 -8.98
N ILE A 163 -19.64 2.63 -8.36
CA ILE A 163 -19.65 2.82 -6.92
C ILE A 163 -20.96 3.52 -6.53
N PRO A 164 -21.83 2.91 -5.70
CA PRO A 164 -23.06 3.54 -5.27
C PRO A 164 -22.81 4.79 -4.42
N ARG A 165 -23.78 5.71 -4.38
CA ARG A 165 -23.72 6.89 -3.51
C ARG A 165 -23.93 6.49 -2.05
N GLY A 166 -23.34 7.26 -1.13
CA GLY A 166 -23.52 7.06 0.31
C GLY A 166 -22.78 5.87 0.91
N VAL A 167 -21.87 5.24 0.15
CA VAL A 167 -21.04 4.13 0.64
C VAL A 167 -19.81 4.62 1.38
N GLU A 168 -19.32 3.82 2.33
CA GLU A 168 -18.00 4.03 2.92
C GLU A 168 -16.91 3.53 1.97
N ILE A 169 -15.87 4.35 1.77
CA ILE A 169 -14.68 3.99 0.99
C ILE A 169 -13.56 3.65 1.98
N ALA A 170 -13.02 2.43 1.86
CA ALA A 170 -11.98 1.88 2.74
C ALA A 170 -10.57 2.18 2.20
#